data_AF-A0A965RPR1-F1
#
_entry.id   AF-A0A965RPR1-F1
#
_cell.length_a   1.000
_cell.length_b   1.000
_cell.length_c   1.000
_cell.angle_alpha   90.00
_cell.angle_beta   90.00
_cell.angle_gamma   90.00
#
_symmetry.space_group_name_H-M   'P 1'
#
loop_
_entity.id
_entity.type
_entity.pdbx_description
1 polymer ?
#
loop_
_entity_poly.entity_id
_entity_poly.type
_entity_poly.pdbx_seq_one_letter_code
_entity_poly.pdbx_strand_id
1 'polypeptide(L)'
;MIPRKQIQSPRAFRLVLNVNWTLIAILLVMGMFGKRGWLDLKRMNNENQRIQNELSKVQEQKDVLVSEIRALQQDRQAQEHTIRKVLGYIKPDETVIEF
;
A
#
# COMPACT_ATOMS: atom_id res chain seq x y z
N MET A 1 48.69 -59.41 11.29
CA MET A 1 48.38 -58.51 10.14
C MET A 1 47.31 -57.53 10.56
N ILE A 2 47.63 -56.23 10.63
CA ILE A 2 46.65 -55.12 10.71
C ILE A 2 47.26 -53.96 9.93
N PRO A 3 46.67 -53.47 8.83
CA PRO A 3 47.24 -52.36 8.08
C PRO A 3 46.93 -51.03 8.78
N ARG A 4 47.98 -50.22 8.97
CA ARG A 4 47.90 -48.84 9.49
C ARG A 4 47.10 -47.96 8.54
N LYS A 5 46.03 -47.38 9.08
CA LYS A 5 45.21 -46.33 8.47
C LYS A 5 46.13 -45.16 8.10
N GLN A 6 46.33 -44.93 6.80
CA GLN A 6 47.15 -43.82 6.31
C GLN A 6 46.54 -42.49 6.75
N ILE A 7 47.42 -41.67 7.32
CA ILE A 7 47.16 -40.33 7.83
C ILE A 7 46.72 -39.47 6.64
N GLN A 8 45.49 -38.96 6.70
CA GLN A 8 44.97 -37.99 5.75
C GLN A 8 45.93 -36.82 5.61
N SER A 9 46.22 -36.43 4.37
CA SER A 9 47.17 -35.37 4.06
C SER A 9 46.65 -33.99 4.51
N PRO A 10 47.45 -33.17 5.20
CA PRO A 10 47.04 -31.86 5.75
C PRO A 10 46.78 -30.79 4.67
N ARG A 11 47.02 -31.11 3.40
CA ARG A 11 46.70 -30.25 2.24
C ARG A 11 45.27 -30.49 1.73
N ALA A 12 44.82 -31.74 1.69
CA ALA A 12 43.45 -32.08 1.30
C ALA A 12 42.43 -31.50 2.29
N PHE A 13 42.73 -31.59 3.59
CA PHE A 13 41.88 -30.99 4.63
C PHE A 13 41.76 -29.47 4.51
N ARG A 14 42.87 -28.76 4.25
CA ARG A 14 42.84 -27.30 4.02
C ARG A 14 42.10 -26.90 2.76
N LEU A 15 42.22 -27.69 1.68
CA LEU A 15 41.48 -27.43 0.44
C LEU A 15 39.97 -27.61 0.63
N VAL A 16 39.53 -28.68 1.30
CA VAL A 16 38.11 -28.91 1.60
C VAL A 16 37.56 -27.80 2.49
N LEU A 17 38.31 -27.36 3.50
CA LEU A 17 37.91 -26.27 4.38
C LEU A 17 37.79 -24.94 3.61
N ASN A 18 38.73 -24.63 2.72
CA ASN A 18 38.69 -23.41 1.92
C ASN A 18 37.52 -23.42 0.93
N VAL A 19 37.26 -24.55 0.27
CA VAL A 19 36.12 -24.69 -0.65
C VAL A 19 34.80 -24.54 0.10
N ASN A 20 34.70 -25.11 1.31
CA ASN A 20 33.52 -24.97 2.16
C ASN A 20 33.26 -23.51 2.55
N TRP A 21 34.30 -22.79 2.98
CA TRP A 21 34.20 -21.35 3.28
C TRP A 21 33.78 -20.52 2.07
N THR A 22 34.34 -20.81 0.88
CA THR A 22 33.96 -20.12 -0.36
C THR A 22 32.48 -20.38 -0.71
N LEU A 23 32.00 -21.61 -0.52
CA LEU A 23 30.59 -21.95 -0.73
C LEU A 23 29.67 -21.19 0.23
N ILE A 24 30.04 -21.12 1.51
CA ILE A 24 29.28 -20.35 2.51
C ILE A 24 29.28 -18.85 2.17
N ALA A 25 30.42 -18.29 1.76
CA ALA A 25 30.52 -16.90 1.35
C ALA A 25 29.65 -16.59 0.13
N ILE A 26 29.63 -17.47 -0.88
CA ILE A 26 28.76 -17.33 -2.06
C ILE A 26 27.29 -17.40 -1.65
N LEU A 27 26.91 -18.33 -0.77
CA LEU A 27 25.53 -18.42 -0.25
C LEU A 27 25.13 -17.18 0.54
N LEU A 28 26.03 -16.61 1.35
CA LEU A 28 25.79 -15.37 2.09
C LEU A 28 25.62 -14.18 1.15
N VAL A 29 26.51 -14.02 0.15
CA VAL A 29 26.39 -12.96 -0.85
C VAL A 29 25.10 -13.14 -1.66
N MET A 30 24.79 -14.35 -2.11
CA MET A 30 23.57 -14.62 -2.88
C MET A 30 22.30 -14.44 -2.02
N GLY A 31 22.35 -14.74 -0.72
CA GLY A 31 21.24 -14.50 0.21
C GLY A 31 21.06 -13.03 0.59
N MET A 32 22.16 -12.27 0.72
CA MET A 32 22.12 -10.83 1.01
C MET A 32 21.74 -10.00 -0.23
N PHE A 33 22.16 -10.43 -1.43
CA PHE A 33 21.98 -9.68 -2.69
C PHE A 33 20.96 -10.28 -3.67
N GLY A 34 20.40 -11.46 -3.42
CA GLY A 34 19.53 -12.15 -4.38
C GLY A 34 18.06 -11.75 -4.27
N LYS A 35 17.53 -11.05 -5.31
CA LYS A 35 16.11 -10.80 -5.71
C LYS A 35 15.08 -10.34 -4.64
N ARG A 36 15.43 -10.35 -3.35
CA ARG A 36 14.68 -9.88 -2.17
C ARG A 36 15.67 -9.36 -1.12
N GLY A 37 16.79 -8.79 -1.55
CA GLY A 37 17.82 -8.29 -0.62
C GLY A 37 17.26 -7.18 0.28
N TRP A 38 17.84 -7.02 1.47
CA TRP A 38 17.43 -6.03 2.49
C TRP A 38 17.19 -4.61 1.95
N LEU A 39 17.87 -4.25 0.86
CA LEU A 39 17.73 -2.95 0.20
C LEU A 39 16.36 -2.76 -0.49
N ASP A 40 15.85 -3.81 -1.14
CA ASP A 40 14.54 -3.78 -1.80
C ASP A 40 13.42 -3.80 -0.79
N LEU A 41 13.59 -4.53 0.32
CA LEU A 41 12.60 -4.55 1.40
C LEU A 41 12.41 -3.16 2.01
N LYS A 42 13.49 -2.38 2.17
CA LYS A 42 13.41 -1.01 2.67
C LYS A 42 12.75 -0.06 1.66
N ARG A 43 13.05 -0.21 0.36
CA ARG A 43 12.42 0.58 -0.71
C ARG A 43 10.93 0.27 -0.82
N MET A 44 10.54 -1.01 -0.82
CA MET A 44 9.14 -1.42 -0.87
C MET A 44 8.35 -0.93 0.34
N ASN A 45 8.95 -0.92 1.53
CA ASN A 45 8.27 -0.43 2.73
C ASN A 45 8.04 1.09 2.68
N ASN A 46 9.03 1.85 2.19
CA ASN A 46 8.89 3.29 1.99
C ASN A 46 7.86 3.63 0.89
N GLU A 47 7.84 2.85 -0.20
CA GLU A 47 6.86 3.00 -1.28
C GLU A 47 5.43 2.75 -0.77
N ASN A 48 5.24 1.68 0.02
CA ASN A 48 3.96 1.38 0.65
C ASN A 48 3.49 2.49 1.60
N GLN A 49 4.39 3.02 2.43
CA GLN A 49 4.06 4.13 3.33
C GLN A 49 3.69 5.40 2.56
N ARG A 50 4.39 5.70 1.45
CA ARG A 50 4.06 6.84 0.59
C ARG A 50 2.67 6.70 -0.01
N ILE A 51 2.37 5.54 -0.60
CA ILE A 51 1.07 5.26 -1.22
C ILE A 51 -0.06 5.33 -0.18
N GLN A 52 0.14 4.78 1.02
CA GLN A 52 -0.85 4.88 2.10
C GLN A 52 -1.11 6.33 2.52
N ASN A 53 -0.06 7.15 2.61
CA ASN A 53 -0.19 8.57 2.93
C ASN A 53 -0.86 9.38 1.81
N GLU A 54 -0.66 9.03 0.55
CA GLU A 54 -1.38 9.65 -0.56
C GLU A 54 -2.85 9.25 -0.55
N LEU A 55 -3.15 7.99 -0.24
CA LEU A 55 -4.51 7.49 -0.17
C LEU A 55 -5.32 8.14 0.96
N SER A 56 -4.70 8.34 2.13
CA SER A 56 -5.36 9.04 3.24
C SER A 56 -5.67 10.50 2.91
N LYS A 57 -4.72 11.21 2.27
CA LYS A 57 -4.93 12.60 1.82
C LYS A 57 -6.07 12.73 0.80
N VAL A 58 -6.12 11.82 -0.18
CA VAL A 58 -7.18 11.83 -1.20
C VAL A 58 -8.53 11.51 -0.57
N GLN A 59 -8.58 10.59 0.39
CA GLN A 59 -9.81 10.26 1.10
C GLN A 59 -10.33 11.44 1.93
N GLU A 60 -9.44 12.14 2.64
CA GLU A 60 -9.79 13.35 3.40
C GLU A 60 -10.35 14.46 2.48
N GLN A 61 -9.69 14.71 1.34
CA GLN A 61 -10.18 15.68 0.35
C GLN A 61 -11.55 15.32 -0.21
N LYS A 62 -11.78 14.03 -0.47
CA LYS A 62 -13.08 13.53 -0.93
C LYS A 62 -14.16 13.77 0.12
N ASP A 63 -13.89 13.49 1.38
CA ASP A 63 -14.87 13.64 2.46
C ASP A 63 -15.22 15.12 2.68
N VAL A 64 -14.24 16.02 2.59
CA VAL A 64 -14.46 17.47 2.58
C VAL A 64 -15.35 17.89 1.40
N LEU A 65 -15.01 17.49 0.16
CA LEU A 65 -15.81 17.84 -1.02
C LEU A 65 -17.24 17.31 -0.94
N VAL A 66 -17.44 16.08 -0.46
CA VAL A 66 -18.78 15.51 -0.31
C VAL A 66 -19.59 16.29 0.73
N SER A 67 -18.97 16.72 1.83
CA SER A 67 -19.64 17.54 2.82
C SER A 67 -20.06 18.90 2.26
N GLU A 68 -19.19 19.54 1.46
CA GLU A 68 -19.46 20.81 0.80
C GLU A 68 -20.60 20.67 -0.22
N ILE A 69 -20.59 19.62 -1.04
CA ILE A 69 -21.66 19.33 -1.99
C ILE A 69 -23.00 19.15 -1.26
N ARG A 70 -23.04 18.42 -0.14
CA ARG A 70 -24.27 18.25 0.65
C ARG A 70 -24.77 19.56 1.21
N ALA A 71 -23.88 20.39 1.76
CA ALA A 71 -24.24 21.70 2.29
C ALA A 71 -24.83 22.60 1.19
N LEU A 72 -24.17 22.67 0.03
CA LEU A 72 -24.63 23.44 -1.13
C LEU A 72 -25.97 22.94 -1.69
N GLN A 73 -26.17 21.62 -1.76
CA GLN A 73 -27.43 21.04 -2.20
C GLN A 73 -28.56 21.34 -1.22
N GLN A 74 -28.31 21.24 0.09
CA GLN A 74 -29.31 21.51 1.11
C GLN A 74 -29.72 22.99 1.10
N ASP A 75 -28.77 23.91 0.92
CA ASP A 75 -29.06 25.33 0.77
C ASP A 75 -29.86 25.61 -0.51
N ARG A 76 -29.48 25.04 -1.65
CA ARG A 76 -30.25 25.14 -2.90
C ARG A 76 -31.68 24.60 -2.75
N GLN A 77 -31.85 23.45 -2.10
CA GLN A 77 -33.18 22.87 -1.83
C GLN A 77 -33.99 23.76 -0.89
N ALA A 78 -33.37 24.36 0.12
CA ALA A 78 -34.02 25.30 1.04
C ALA A 78 -34.46 26.60 0.32
N GLN A 79 -33.60 27.14 -0.54
CA GLN A 79 -33.93 28.29 -1.39
C GLN A 79 -35.06 27.96 -2.35
N GLU A 80 -35.01 26.82 -3.03
CA GLU A 80 -36.08 26.38 -3.94
C GLU A 80 -37.42 26.20 -3.21
N HIS A 81 -37.40 25.59 -2.02
CA HIS A 81 -38.60 25.42 -1.21
C HIS A 81 -39.19 26.76 -0.75
N THR A 82 -38.34 27.72 -0.40
CA THR A 82 -38.76 29.07 0.00
C THR A 82 -39.34 29.83 -1.18
N ILE A 83 -38.68 29.76 -2.34
CA ILE A 83 -39.16 30.36 -3.59
C ILE A 83 -40.51 29.75 -4.00
N ARG A 84 -40.70 28.43 -3.89
CA ARG A 84 -41.99 27.76 -4.15
C ARG A 84 -43.10 28.27 -3.24
N LYS A 85 -42.82 28.41 -1.94
CA LYS A 85 -43.79 28.94 -0.97
C LYS A 85 -44.17 30.40 -1.25
N VAL A 86 -43.21 31.24 -1.63
CA VAL A 86 -43.42 32.66 -1.87
C VAL A 86 -44.10 32.92 -3.22
N LEU A 87 -43.75 32.18 -4.26
CA LEU A 87 -44.25 32.38 -5.62
C LEU A 87 -45.48 31.52 -5.96
N GLY A 88 -45.96 30.71 -5.01
CA GLY A 88 -47.12 29.82 -5.22
C GLY A 88 -46.86 28.74 -6.28
N TYR A 89 -45.59 28.40 -6.56
CA TYR A 89 -45.26 27.39 -7.57
C TYR A 89 -45.53 25.98 -7.06
N ILE A 90 -46.51 25.34 -7.67
CA ILE A 90 -46.94 23.97 -7.45
C ILE A 90 -46.01 23.03 -8.24
N LYS A 91 -45.72 21.83 -7.73
CA LYS A 91 -45.01 20.81 -8.53
C LYS A 91 -45.85 20.47 -9.78
N PRO A 92 -45.22 20.07 -10.91
CA PRO A 92 -45.95 19.65 -12.12
C PRO A 92 -47.00 18.54 -11.88
N ASP A 93 -46.84 17.75 -10.82
CA ASP A 93 -47.71 16.62 -10.47
C ASP A 93 -48.72 16.90 -9.32
N GLU A 94 -48.92 18.16 -8.92
CA GLU A 94 -49.91 18.53 -7.90
C GLU A 94 -51.03 19.39 -8.51
N THR A 95 -52.28 18.95 -8.33
CA THR A 95 -53.48 19.69 -8.75
C THR A 95 -54.04 20.45 -7.54
N VAL A 96 -54.11 21.79 -7.64
CA VAL A 96 -54.79 22.62 -6.65
C VAL A 96 -56.29 22.63 -6.95
N ILE A 97 -57.09 22.20 -5.98
CA ILE A 97 -58.55 22.36 -6.00
C ILE A 97 -58.87 23.53 -5.08
N GLU A 98 -59.14 24.70 -5.65
CA GLU A 98 -59.76 25.83 -4.93
C GLU A 98 -61.28 25.60 -4.88
N PHE A 99 -61.87 25.75 -3.69
CA PHE A 99 -63.31 25.84 -3.48
C PHE A 99 -63.71 27.30 -3.26
#